data_AF-R7R8L3-F1
#
_entry.id   AF-R7R8L3-F1
#
_cell.length_a   1.000
_cell.length_b   1.000
_cell.length_c   1.000
_cell.angle_alpha   90.00
_cell.angle_beta   90.00
_cell.angle_gamma   90.00
#
_symmetry.space_group_name_H-M   'P 1'
#
loop_
_entity.id
_entity.type
_entity.pdbx_description
1 polymer ?
#
loop_
_entity_poly.entity_id
_entity_poly.type
_entity_poly.pdbx_seq_one_letter_code
_entity_poly.pdbx_strand_id
1 'polypeptide(L)'
;MQEECVIIKNSEGYLVNSCTGEVLDFDNYSSVDYSNLEYYERTSLQKKRTEEKEIRDMKKIVLNYLLSIMSDEEKEKFYEILNKFDEKKLDAAYYLAVYEYVLEKEGKVVSREYLKFLKMKGLGRYAIRQKKKLLRRTINEDPIIHYIYNEYSGNKEEALQIYNFLKKYGLIHGKFERRKRILLKYLYDERLKKELLEKERMKEIERTILLLNIRDFENVFSSF
;
A
#
# COMPACT_ATOMS: atom_id res chain seq x y z
N MET A 1 -25.10 -63.48 -7.16
CA MET A 1 -24.11 -63.74 -6.10
C MET A 1 -23.83 -62.40 -5.45
N GLN A 2 -24.29 -62.21 -4.22
CA GLN A 2 -24.03 -60.97 -3.48
C GLN A 2 -22.55 -60.97 -3.11
N GLU A 3 -21.82 -59.94 -3.52
CA GLU A 3 -20.43 -59.75 -3.12
C GLU A 3 -20.41 -59.55 -1.60
N GLU A 4 -19.92 -60.56 -0.88
CA GLU A 4 -19.78 -60.50 0.57
C GLU A 4 -18.71 -59.47 0.91
N CYS A 5 -19.08 -58.45 1.66
CA CYS A 5 -18.17 -57.42 2.12
C CYS A 5 -17.18 -58.02 3.13
N VAL A 6 -15.88 -57.89 2.87
CA VAL A 6 -14.81 -58.43 3.72
C VAL A 6 -14.02 -57.28 4.32
N ILE A 7 -13.54 -57.46 5.55
CA ILE A 7 -12.65 -56.48 6.20
C ILE A 7 -11.23 -56.73 5.67
N ILE A 8 -10.65 -55.73 4.99
CA ILE A 8 -9.33 -55.81 4.35
C ILE A 8 -8.41 -54.78 4.99
N LYS A 9 -7.11 -55.09 5.07
CA LYS A 9 -6.10 -54.13 5.54
C LYS A 9 -5.61 -53.28 4.38
N ASN A 10 -5.72 -51.96 4.47
CA ASN A 10 -5.26 -51.06 3.42
C ASN A 10 -3.72 -50.91 3.41
N SER A 11 -3.17 -50.28 2.37
CA SER A 11 -1.72 -50.06 2.21
C SER A 11 -1.08 -49.22 3.32
N GLU A 12 -1.89 -48.49 4.08
CA GLU A 12 -1.47 -47.66 5.22
C GLU A 12 -1.56 -48.44 6.54
N GLY A 13 -2.04 -49.68 6.52
CA GLY A 13 -2.05 -50.60 7.66
C GLY A 13 -3.35 -50.61 8.49
N TYR A 14 -4.41 -49.92 8.06
CA TYR A 14 -5.70 -49.86 8.75
C TYR A 14 -6.67 -50.95 8.29
N LEU A 15 -7.53 -51.44 9.18
CA LEU A 15 -8.65 -52.32 8.84
C LEU A 15 -9.80 -51.52 8.25
N VAL A 16 -10.25 -51.89 7.04
CA VAL A 16 -11.25 -51.14 6.26
C VAL A 16 -12.28 -52.10 5.67
N ASN A 17 -13.55 -51.71 5.68
CA ASN A 17 -14.61 -52.48 5.01
C ASN A 17 -14.49 -52.36 3.48
N SER A 18 -14.37 -53.47 2.76
CA SER A 18 -14.14 -53.49 1.31
C SER A 18 -15.24 -52.84 0.48
N CYS A 19 -16.48 -52.80 0.99
CA CYS A 19 -17.62 -52.26 0.26
C CYS A 19 -17.84 -50.77 0.50
N THR A 20 -17.60 -50.28 1.72
CA THR A 20 -17.87 -48.89 2.10
C THR A 20 -16.62 -48.02 2.15
N GLY A 21 -15.43 -48.63 2.26
CA GLY A 21 -14.17 -47.90 2.44
C GLY A 21 -14.02 -47.29 3.83
N GLU A 22 -14.90 -47.63 4.78
CA GLU A 22 -14.86 -47.13 6.15
C GLU A 22 -13.78 -47.82 6.97
N VAL A 23 -12.93 -47.02 7.63
CA VAL A 23 -11.84 -47.49 8.49
C VAL A 23 -12.39 -47.86 9.85
N LEU A 24 -12.23 -49.13 10.24
CA LEU A 24 -12.80 -49.73 11.45
C LEU A 24 -11.87 -49.66 12.67
N ASP A 25 -10.63 -49.19 12.53
CA ASP A 25 -9.64 -49.06 13.62
C ASP A 25 -9.84 -47.79 14.48
N PHE A 26 -11.05 -47.56 15.00
CA PHE A 26 -11.34 -46.47 15.94
C PHE A 26 -12.11 -46.94 17.19
N ASP A 27 -11.59 -47.95 17.89
CA ASP A 27 -12.04 -48.28 19.24
C ASP A 27 -11.40 -47.35 20.29
N ASN A 28 -11.93 -46.13 20.42
CA ASN A 28 -12.07 -45.38 21.70
C ASN A 28 -12.54 -43.93 21.48
N TYR A 29 -13.67 -43.72 20.79
CA TYR A 29 -14.46 -42.53 21.08
C TYR A 29 -15.48 -42.89 22.15
N SER A 30 -15.16 -42.56 23.41
CA SER A 30 -16.22 -42.31 24.38
C SER A 30 -17.13 -41.25 23.77
N SER A 31 -18.44 -41.48 23.84
CA SER A 31 -19.45 -40.53 23.40
C SER A 31 -19.29 -39.23 24.19
N VAL A 32 -18.50 -38.29 23.67
CA VAL A 32 -18.43 -36.94 24.23
C VAL A 32 -19.56 -36.15 23.61
N ASP A 33 -20.54 -35.86 24.45
CA ASP A 33 -21.64 -34.95 24.21
C ASP A 33 -21.12 -33.64 23.58
N TYR A 34 -21.58 -33.29 22.38
CA TYR A 34 -21.19 -32.06 21.67
C TYR A 34 -21.89 -30.80 22.22
N SER A 35 -22.08 -30.72 23.53
CA SER A 35 -22.59 -29.54 24.24
C SER A 35 -21.51 -28.46 24.47
N ASN A 36 -20.33 -28.57 23.83
CA ASN A 36 -19.17 -27.68 24.01
C ASN A 36 -18.85 -26.74 22.83
N LEU A 37 -19.85 -26.31 22.05
CA LEU A 37 -19.62 -25.21 21.08
C LEU A 37 -19.17 -23.91 21.79
N GLU A 38 -19.64 -23.66 23.02
CA GLU A 38 -19.20 -22.51 23.83
C GLU A 38 -17.71 -22.57 24.22
N TYR A 39 -17.11 -23.76 24.31
CA TYR A 39 -15.71 -23.91 24.73
C TYR A 39 -14.74 -23.40 23.66
N TYR A 40 -15.06 -23.65 22.38
CA TYR A 40 -14.29 -23.13 21.25
C TYR A 40 -14.50 -21.62 21.04
N GLU A 41 -15.71 -21.11 21.31
CA GLU A 41 -15.94 -19.66 21.32
C GLU A 41 -15.15 -18.96 22.43
N ARG A 42 -15.14 -19.50 23.66
CA ARG A 42 -14.42 -18.92 24.80
C ARG A 42 -12.89 -18.95 24.62
N THR A 43 -12.33 -20.02 24.06
CA THR A 43 -10.89 -20.08 23.76
C THR A 43 -10.50 -19.18 22.58
N SER A 44 -11.36 -19.02 21.57
CA SER A 44 -11.12 -18.06 20.48
C SER A 44 -11.19 -16.60 20.96
N LEU A 45 -12.09 -16.28 21.90
CA LEU A 45 -12.20 -14.97 22.52
C LEU A 45 -11.01 -14.66 23.43
N GLN A 46 -10.53 -15.64 24.20
CA GLN A 46 -9.30 -15.50 25.00
C GLN A 46 -8.08 -15.32 24.10
N LYS A 47 -7.92 -16.13 23.04
CA LYS A 47 -6.83 -15.98 22.05
C LYS A 47 -6.88 -14.62 21.36
N LYS A 48 -8.05 -14.16 20.92
CA LYS A 48 -8.23 -12.81 20.34
C LYS A 48 -7.84 -11.71 21.33
N ARG A 49 -8.25 -11.82 22.60
CA ARG A 49 -7.88 -10.83 23.63
C ARG A 49 -6.39 -10.83 23.96
N THR A 50 -5.72 -11.99 23.96
CA THR A 50 -4.27 -12.06 24.14
C THR A 50 -3.53 -11.53 22.92
N GLU A 51 -3.95 -11.89 21.71
CA GLU A 51 -3.39 -11.36 20.45
C GLU A 51 -3.59 -9.84 20.35
N GLU A 52 -4.76 -9.31 20.72
CA GLU A 52 -5.01 -7.87 20.76
C GLU A 52 -4.09 -7.13 21.74
N LYS A 53 -3.82 -7.71 22.92
CA LYS A 53 -2.87 -7.17 23.90
C LYS A 53 -1.44 -7.19 23.35
N GLU A 54 -0.99 -8.32 22.80
CA GLU A 54 0.34 -8.47 22.20
C GLU A 54 0.54 -7.50 21.02
N ILE A 55 -0.46 -7.33 20.16
CA ILE A 55 -0.44 -6.36 19.06
C ILE A 55 -0.36 -4.93 19.60
N ARG A 56 -1.09 -4.60 20.67
CA ARG A 56 -1.07 -3.27 21.28
C ARG A 56 0.28 -2.95 21.90
N ASP A 57 0.91 -3.93 22.54
CA ASP A 57 2.24 -3.78 23.13
C ASP A 57 3.31 -3.66 22.05
N MET A 58 3.19 -4.41 20.95
CA MET A 58 4.06 -4.24 19.78
C MET A 58 3.94 -2.87 19.13
N LYS A 59 2.72 -2.31 18.99
CA LYS A 59 2.52 -0.95 18.51
C LYS A 59 3.28 0.07 19.36
N LYS A 60 3.16 -0.03 20.70
CA LYS A 60 3.84 0.87 21.64
C LYS A 60 5.36 0.73 21.59
N ILE A 61 5.88 -0.50 21.58
CA ILE A 61 7.32 -0.77 21.49
C ILE A 61 7.91 -0.15 20.22
N VAL A 62 7.25 -0.35 19.08
CA VAL A 62 7.66 0.21 17.79
C VAL A 62 7.59 1.73 17.80
N LEU A 63 6.50 2.31 18.30
CA LEU A 63 6.33 3.76 18.37
C LEU A 63 7.43 4.41 19.23
N ASN A 64 7.69 3.87 20.42
CA ASN A 64 8.72 4.39 21.32
C ASN A 64 10.11 4.29 20.69
N TYR A 65 10.42 3.17 20.03
CA TYR A 65 11.67 3.01 19.30
C TYR A 65 11.82 4.07 18.21
N LEU A 66 10.79 4.27 17.37
CA LEU A 66 10.82 5.28 16.31
C LEU A 66 11.02 6.69 16.88
N LEU A 67 10.33 7.04 17.96
CA LEU A 67 10.47 8.36 18.60
C LEU A 67 11.86 8.59 19.20
N SER A 68 12.57 7.53 19.61
CA SER A 68 13.94 7.64 20.12
C SER A 68 14.99 7.86 19.04
N ILE A 69 14.73 7.47 17.79
CA ILE A 69 15.71 7.57 16.70
C ILE A 69 15.41 8.73 15.74
N MET A 70 14.18 9.24 15.72
CA MET A 70 13.78 10.35 14.85
C MET A 70 14.25 11.70 15.41
N SER A 71 14.65 12.60 14.51
CA SER A 71 14.81 14.03 14.84
C SER A 71 13.44 14.69 15.07
N ASP A 72 13.43 15.90 15.64
CA ASP A 72 12.17 16.60 15.90
C ASP A 72 11.42 16.97 14.60
N GLU A 73 12.15 17.37 13.55
CA GLU A 73 11.58 17.59 12.21
C GLU A 73 10.98 16.31 11.60
N GLU A 74 11.63 15.16 11.80
CA GLU A 74 11.13 13.86 11.33
C GLU A 74 9.86 13.46 12.09
N LYS A 75 9.79 13.75 13.40
CA LYS A 75 8.61 13.49 14.24
C LYS A 75 7.40 14.31 13.78
N GLU A 76 7.57 15.59 13.46
CA GLU A 76 6.48 16.44 12.99
C GLU A 76 5.86 15.88 11.71
N LYS A 77 6.69 15.57 10.70
CA LYS A 77 6.24 14.96 9.45
C LYS A 77 5.60 13.60 9.66
N PHE A 78 6.16 12.81 10.57
CA PHE A 78 5.63 11.50 10.95
C PHE A 78 4.20 11.60 11.50
N TYR A 79 3.95 12.51 12.44
CA TYR A 79 2.61 12.71 13.00
C TYR A 79 1.65 13.38 12.01
N GLU A 80 2.10 14.30 11.18
CA GLU A 80 1.28 14.90 10.13
C GLU A 80 0.72 13.83 9.17
N ILE A 81 1.54 12.84 8.82
CA ILE A 81 1.11 11.71 7.98
C ILE A 81 0.17 10.79 8.77
N LEU A 82 0.47 10.48 10.03
CA LEU A 82 -0.39 9.61 10.85
C LEU A 82 -1.79 10.18 11.07
N ASN A 83 -1.92 11.49 11.24
CA ASN A 83 -3.20 12.17 11.42
C ASN A 83 -4.15 12.04 10.22
N LYS A 84 -3.64 11.61 9.05
CA LYS A 84 -4.45 11.32 7.86
C LYS A 84 -5.12 9.95 7.90
N PHE A 85 -4.89 9.16 8.95
CA PHE A 85 -5.40 7.78 9.08
C PHE A 85 -6.17 7.56 10.39
N ASP A 86 -7.18 6.70 10.35
CA ASP A 86 -7.88 6.25 11.56
C ASP A 86 -6.92 5.45 12.47
N GLU A 87 -6.78 5.85 13.73
CA GLU A 87 -5.92 5.18 14.72
C GLU A 87 -6.19 3.67 14.84
N LYS A 88 -7.44 3.25 14.64
CA LYS A 88 -7.85 1.84 14.70
C LYS A 88 -7.22 0.97 13.60
N LYS A 89 -6.85 1.57 12.47
CA LYS A 89 -6.23 0.89 11.31
C LYS A 89 -4.70 0.87 11.36
N LEU A 90 -4.10 1.64 12.27
CA LEU A 90 -2.64 1.73 12.42
C LEU A 90 -2.13 0.50 13.16
N ASP A 91 -1.37 -0.36 12.49
CA ASP A 91 -0.60 -1.44 13.10
C ASP A 91 0.88 -1.08 13.21
N ALA A 92 1.66 -1.92 13.92
CA ALA A 92 3.09 -1.70 14.10
C ALA A 92 3.84 -1.59 12.76
N ALA A 93 3.42 -2.35 11.75
CA ALA A 93 3.96 -2.26 10.40
C ALA A 93 3.63 -0.93 9.72
N TYR A 94 2.48 -0.32 10.01
CA TYR A 94 2.10 1.00 9.52
C TYR A 94 3.03 2.09 10.03
N TYR A 95 3.32 2.10 11.35
CA TYR A 95 4.26 3.07 11.93
C TYR A 95 5.64 2.96 11.28
N LEU A 96 6.15 1.74 11.11
CA LEU A 96 7.41 1.53 10.40
C LEU A 96 7.36 2.02 8.95
N ALA A 97 6.25 1.79 8.25
CA ALA A 97 6.09 2.21 6.87
C ALA A 97 6.03 3.73 6.71
N VAL A 98 5.42 4.45 7.66
CA VAL A 98 5.44 5.92 7.70
C VAL A 98 6.86 6.43 7.94
N TYR A 99 7.57 5.86 8.91
CA TYR A 99 8.96 6.25 9.17
C TYR A 99 9.87 6.04 7.96
N GLU A 100 9.84 4.85 7.34
CA GLU A 100 10.62 4.59 6.13
C GLU A 100 10.20 5.49 4.95
N TYR A 101 8.97 6.00 4.95
CA TYR A 101 8.49 6.93 3.93
C TYR A 101 9.04 8.35 4.17
N VAL A 102 9.07 8.81 5.43
CA VAL A 102 9.71 10.08 5.81
C VAL A 102 11.19 10.07 5.43
N LEU A 103 11.92 9.00 5.76
CA LEU A 103 13.32 8.85 5.38
C LEU A 103 13.53 8.86 3.86
N GLU A 104 12.69 8.14 3.10
CA GLU A 104 12.75 8.14 1.63
C GLU A 104 12.60 9.55 1.06
N LYS A 105 11.71 10.37 1.64
CA LYS A 105 11.50 11.77 1.19
C LYS A 105 12.68 12.67 1.46
N GLU A 106 13.42 12.40 2.53
CA GLU A 106 14.63 13.15 2.87
C GLU A 106 15.90 12.60 2.19
N GLY A 107 15.76 11.57 1.33
CA GLY A 107 16.89 10.92 0.66
C GLY A 107 17.80 10.15 1.62
N LYS A 108 17.32 9.85 2.83
CA LYS A 108 18.06 9.13 3.87
C LYS A 108 17.87 7.63 3.74
N VAL A 109 18.90 6.87 4.10
CA VAL A 109 18.87 5.41 4.13
C VAL A 109 18.64 4.94 5.56
N VAL A 110 17.89 3.86 5.70
CA VAL A 110 17.56 3.23 6.97
C VAL A 110 18.82 2.71 7.68
N SER A 111 18.92 2.95 9.00
CA SER A 111 20.10 2.57 9.78
C SER A 111 20.26 1.06 9.96
N ARG A 112 21.50 0.60 10.21
CA ARG A 112 21.77 -0.81 10.50
C ARG A 112 21.09 -1.30 11.78
N GLU A 113 20.94 -0.41 12.76
CA GLU A 113 20.29 -0.69 14.04
C GLU A 113 18.79 -0.94 13.87
N TYR A 114 18.13 -0.15 13.02
CA TYR A 114 16.75 -0.38 12.64
C TYR A 114 16.55 -1.75 12.00
N LEU A 115 17.45 -2.17 11.11
CA LEU A 115 17.38 -3.49 10.49
C LEU A 115 17.55 -4.64 11.51
N LYS A 116 18.36 -4.44 12.56
CA LYS A 116 18.48 -5.39 13.68
C LYS A 116 17.19 -5.42 14.50
N PHE A 117 16.62 -4.25 14.81
CA PHE A 117 15.35 -4.12 15.52
C PHE A 117 14.21 -4.87 14.82
N LEU A 118 14.07 -4.69 13.49
CA LEU A 118 13.07 -5.41 12.70
C LEU A 118 13.19 -6.93 12.81
N LYS A 119 14.43 -7.44 12.72
CA LYS A 119 14.71 -8.89 12.84
C LYS A 119 14.38 -9.41 14.23
N MET A 120 14.79 -8.69 15.28
CA MET A 120 14.53 -9.07 16.68
C MET A 120 13.04 -9.12 17.01
N LYS A 121 12.25 -8.23 16.39
CA LYS A 121 10.80 -8.11 16.63
C LYS A 121 9.95 -8.94 15.67
N GLY A 122 10.56 -9.70 14.75
CA GLY A 122 9.82 -10.53 13.78
C GLY A 122 8.98 -9.72 12.78
N LEU A 123 9.28 -8.44 12.59
CA LEU A 123 8.52 -7.57 11.69
C LEU A 123 9.01 -7.75 10.25
N GLY A 124 8.19 -8.44 9.45
CA GLY A 124 8.53 -8.79 8.08
C GLY A 124 8.61 -7.57 7.15
N ARG A 125 9.71 -7.46 6.38
CA ARG A 125 9.89 -6.42 5.34
C ARG A 125 8.75 -6.38 4.33
N TYR A 126 8.15 -7.53 4.05
CA TYR A 126 7.01 -7.62 3.14
C TYR A 126 5.78 -6.87 3.67
N ALA A 127 5.47 -7.00 4.98
CA ALA A 127 4.34 -6.32 5.59
C ALA A 127 4.52 -4.79 5.52
N ILE A 128 5.71 -4.30 5.89
CA ILE A 128 6.07 -2.87 5.80
C ILE A 128 5.91 -2.37 4.36
N ARG A 129 6.42 -3.12 3.37
CA ARG A 129 6.28 -2.78 1.95
C ARG A 129 4.82 -2.67 1.51
N GLN A 130 3.94 -3.57 1.96
CA GLN A 130 2.52 -3.51 1.62
C GLN A 130 1.85 -2.29 2.25
N LYS A 131 2.15 -1.98 3.52
CA LYS A 131 1.63 -0.76 4.18
C LYS A 131 2.14 0.51 3.52
N LYS A 132 3.40 0.55 3.07
CA LYS A 132 3.97 1.66 2.29
C LYS A 132 3.25 1.87 0.96
N LYS A 133 2.88 0.78 0.26
CA LYS A 133 2.04 0.88 -0.94
C LYS A 133 0.66 1.48 -0.65
N LEU A 134 0.05 1.13 0.48
CA LEU A 134 -1.22 1.71 0.91
C LEU A 134 -1.05 3.20 1.23
N LEU A 135 -0.03 3.55 2.02
CA LEU A 135 0.35 4.93 2.34
C LEU A 135 0.43 5.83 1.11
N ARG A 136 1.14 5.39 0.06
CA ARG A 136 1.26 6.14 -1.20
C ARG A 136 -0.08 6.37 -1.89
N ARG A 137 -0.99 5.38 -1.85
CA ARG A 137 -2.34 5.52 -2.43
C ARG A 137 -3.17 6.55 -1.66
N THR A 138 -3.11 6.52 -0.34
CA THR A 138 -3.89 7.41 0.54
C THR A 138 -3.35 8.83 0.60
N ILE A 139 -2.03 9.01 0.47
CA ILE A 139 -1.41 10.34 0.35
C ILE A 139 -1.61 10.91 -1.08
N ASN A 140 -2.29 10.17 -1.97
CA ASN A 140 -2.48 10.52 -3.39
C ASN A 140 -1.17 10.82 -4.11
N GLU A 141 -0.10 10.11 -3.75
CA GLU A 141 1.12 10.23 -4.52
C GLU A 141 0.95 9.50 -5.85
N ASP A 142 0.95 10.28 -6.94
CA ASP A 142 1.00 9.69 -8.26
C ASP A 142 2.26 8.83 -8.35
N PRO A 143 2.14 7.51 -8.63
CA PRO A 143 3.30 6.62 -8.63
C PRO A 143 4.35 7.01 -9.69
N ILE A 144 3.96 7.84 -10.66
CA ILE A 144 4.87 8.44 -11.64
C ILE A 144 5.71 9.54 -11.04
N ILE A 145 5.15 10.36 -10.14
CA ILE A 145 5.93 11.37 -9.42
C ILE A 145 7.02 10.69 -8.60
N HIS A 146 6.69 9.60 -7.91
CA HIS A 146 7.69 8.78 -7.21
C HIS A 146 8.76 8.24 -8.18
N TYR A 147 8.36 7.74 -9.36
CA TYR A 147 9.30 7.29 -10.38
C TYR A 147 10.26 8.40 -10.82
N ILE A 148 9.76 9.61 -11.06
CA ILE A 148 10.56 10.77 -11.49
C ILE A 148 11.59 11.15 -10.44
N TYR A 149 11.24 11.16 -9.16
CA TYR A 149 12.18 11.57 -8.10
C TYR A 149 13.23 10.51 -7.75
N ASN A 150 12.85 9.22 -7.78
CA ASN A 150 13.66 8.15 -7.19
C ASN A 150 14.34 7.22 -8.21
N GLU A 151 13.71 6.98 -9.37
CA GLU A 151 14.20 6.00 -10.36
C GLU A 151 14.69 6.64 -11.66
N TYR A 152 14.23 7.85 -12.00
CA TYR A 152 14.62 8.53 -13.24
C TYR A 152 15.98 9.21 -13.10
N SER A 153 16.89 8.90 -14.03
CA SER A 153 18.27 9.40 -14.04
C SER A 153 18.47 10.69 -14.85
N GLY A 154 17.45 11.17 -15.57
CA GLY A 154 17.51 12.41 -16.34
C GLY A 154 17.12 13.65 -15.54
N ASN A 155 16.84 14.76 -16.23
CA ASN A 155 16.40 15.99 -15.59
C ASN A 155 15.01 15.82 -14.97
N LYS A 156 14.94 15.87 -13.63
CA LYS A 156 13.72 15.61 -12.85
C LYS A 156 12.69 16.72 -13.00
N GLU A 157 13.14 17.98 -13.11
CA GLU A 157 12.25 19.14 -13.24
C GLU A 157 11.50 19.12 -14.58
N GLU A 158 12.22 18.84 -15.67
CA GLU A 158 11.62 18.70 -17.00
C GLU A 158 10.62 17.54 -17.05
N ALA A 159 10.97 16.39 -16.44
CA ALA A 159 10.07 15.25 -16.36
C ALA A 159 8.80 15.57 -15.58
N LEU A 160 8.90 16.37 -14.52
CA LEU A 160 7.74 16.80 -13.74
C LEU A 160 6.84 17.78 -14.52
N GLN A 161 7.44 18.74 -15.24
CA GLN A 161 6.69 19.68 -16.08
C GLN A 161 5.91 18.95 -17.17
N ILE A 162 6.57 18.07 -17.92
CA ILE A 162 5.94 17.27 -18.97
C ILE A 162 4.84 16.38 -18.38
N TYR A 163 5.07 15.77 -17.22
CA TYR A 163 4.06 14.98 -16.54
C TYR A 163 2.80 15.79 -16.20
N ASN A 164 2.98 16.99 -15.65
CA ASN A 164 1.89 17.89 -15.29
C ASN A 164 1.10 18.32 -16.53
N PHE A 165 1.77 18.62 -17.63
CA PHE A 165 1.11 18.95 -18.90
C PHE A 165 0.31 17.76 -19.42
N LEU A 166 0.92 16.58 -19.49
CA LEU A 166 0.23 15.37 -19.93
C LEU A 166 -0.99 15.03 -19.07
N LYS A 167 -0.93 15.30 -17.76
CA LYS A 167 -2.07 15.16 -16.84
C LYS A 167 -3.15 16.20 -17.10
N LYS A 168 -2.78 17.47 -17.29
CA LYS A 168 -3.68 18.60 -17.59
C LYS A 168 -4.44 18.41 -18.91
N TYR A 169 -3.80 17.79 -19.90
CA TYR A 169 -4.41 17.47 -21.20
C TYR A 169 -5.12 16.10 -21.23
N GLY A 170 -5.13 15.34 -20.13
CA GLY A 170 -5.76 14.01 -20.08
C GLY A 170 -5.06 12.95 -20.95
N LEU A 171 -3.84 13.21 -21.41
CA LEU A 171 -3.07 12.31 -22.28
C LEU A 171 -2.54 11.10 -21.52
N ILE A 172 -2.31 11.26 -20.21
CA ILE A 172 -1.90 10.17 -19.32
C ILE A 172 -3.13 9.42 -18.78
N HIS A 173 -3.28 8.17 -19.21
CA HIS A 173 -4.39 7.31 -18.80
C HIS A 173 -3.94 5.86 -18.54
N GLY A 174 -4.76 5.12 -17.78
CA GLY A 174 -4.54 3.69 -17.50
C GLY A 174 -3.63 3.38 -16.31
N LYS A 175 -3.12 2.14 -16.26
CA LYS A 175 -2.25 1.61 -15.19
C LYS A 175 -0.86 2.25 -15.21
N PHE A 176 -0.16 2.21 -14.07
CA PHE A 176 1.18 2.82 -13.87
C PHE A 176 2.16 2.56 -15.02
N GLU A 177 2.30 1.31 -15.48
CA GLU A 177 3.23 0.96 -16.55
C GLU A 177 2.94 1.65 -17.89
N ARG A 178 1.66 1.78 -18.26
CA ARG A 178 1.25 2.50 -19.47
C ARG A 178 1.56 3.98 -19.34
N ARG A 179 1.20 4.57 -18.20
CA ARG A 179 1.48 5.98 -17.93
C ARG A 179 2.99 6.29 -17.91
N LYS A 180 3.82 5.40 -17.34
CA LYS A 180 5.29 5.49 -17.36
C LYS A 180 5.83 5.42 -18.79
N ARG A 181 5.32 4.49 -19.61
CA ARG A 181 5.69 4.40 -21.04
C ARG A 181 5.33 5.66 -21.81
N ILE A 182 4.15 6.23 -21.56
CA ILE A 182 3.72 7.49 -22.17
C ILE A 182 4.69 8.61 -21.77
N LEU A 183 4.96 8.78 -20.47
CA LEU A 183 5.91 9.78 -19.98
C LEU A 183 7.27 9.64 -20.67
N LEU A 184 7.85 8.43 -20.67
CA LEU A 184 9.14 8.17 -21.31
C LEU A 184 9.11 8.48 -22.81
N LYS A 185 8.04 8.12 -23.52
CA LYS A 185 7.87 8.45 -24.94
C LYS A 185 7.98 9.96 -25.18
N TYR A 186 7.29 10.77 -24.37
CA TYR A 186 7.36 12.24 -24.48
C TYR A 186 8.68 12.84 -24.01
N LEU A 187 9.44 12.13 -23.17
CA LEU A 187 10.78 12.56 -22.76
C LEU A 187 11.85 12.24 -23.80
N TYR A 188 11.72 11.13 -24.53
CA TYR A 188 12.66 10.73 -25.58
C TYR A 188 12.36 11.41 -26.93
N ASP A 189 11.09 11.59 -27.32
CA ASP A 189 10.72 12.20 -28.60
C ASP A 189 10.65 13.74 -28.50
N GLU A 190 11.68 14.44 -29.00
CA GLU A 190 11.72 15.91 -29.01
C GLU A 190 10.57 16.55 -29.80
N ARG A 191 10.09 15.89 -30.86
CA ARG A 191 8.98 16.40 -31.67
C ARG A 191 7.68 16.47 -30.87
N LEU A 192 7.35 15.38 -30.18
CA LEU A 192 6.15 15.29 -29.34
C LEU A 192 6.24 16.23 -28.13
N LYS A 193 7.45 16.44 -27.59
CA LYS A 193 7.72 17.43 -26.54
C LYS A 193 7.42 18.85 -27.02
N LYS A 194 7.89 19.24 -28.21
CA LYS A 194 7.66 20.57 -28.79
C LYS A 194 6.18 20.83 -29.06
N GLU A 195 5.46 19.87 -29.64
CA GLU A 195 4.01 19.99 -29.87
C GLU A 195 3.22 20.22 -28.57
N LEU A 196 3.63 19.60 -27.46
CA LEU A 196 2.98 19.77 -26.16
C LEU A 196 3.22 21.16 -25.57
N LEU A 197 4.44 21.69 -25.72
CA LEU A 197 4.81 23.03 -25.28
C LEU A 197 4.11 24.10 -26.13
N GLU A 198 3.99 23.89 -27.44
CA GLU A 198 3.26 24.80 -28.33
C GLU A 198 1.77 24.85 -27.98
N LYS A 199 1.14 23.71 -27.66
CA LYS A 199 -0.25 23.68 -27.19
C LYS A 199 -0.45 24.47 -25.90
N GLU A 200 0.52 24.45 -24.98
CA GLU A 200 0.47 25.30 -23.79
C GLU A 200 0.57 26.78 -24.11
N ARG A 201 1.53 27.18 -24.93
CA ARG A 201 1.70 28.57 -25.35
C ARG A 201 0.45 29.12 -26.02
N MET A 202 -0.17 28.34 -26.91
CA MET A 202 -1.41 28.75 -27.58
C MET A 202 -2.56 28.94 -26.58
N LYS A 203 -2.71 28.05 -25.59
CA LYS A 203 -3.74 28.21 -24.55
C LYS A 203 -3.49 29.39 -23.62
N GLU A 204 -2.24 29.74 -23.35
CA GLU A 204 -1.91 30.96 -22.61
C GLU A 204 -2.28 32.21 -23.39
N ILE A 205 -1.99 32.23 -24.69
CA ILE A 205 -2.39 33.31 -25.61
C ILE A 205 -3.92 33.43 -25.69
N GLU A 206 -4.65 32.33 -25.79
CA GLU A 206 -6.13 32.35 -25.75
C GLU A 206 -6.66 32.96 -24.45
N ARG A 207 -6.06 32.60 -23.30
CA ARG A 207 -6.47 33.15 -22.00
C ARG A 207 -6.16 34.64 -21.87
N THR A 208 -5.01 35.09 -22.35
CA THR A 208 -4.66 36.52 -22.30
C THR A 208 -5.56 37.32 -23.23
N ILE A 209 -5.89 36.81 -24.41
CA ILE A 209 -6.85 37.43 -25.33
C ILE A 209 -8.25 37.51 -24.68
N LEU A 210 -8.72 36.43 -24.05
CA LEU A 210 -10.00 36.43 -23.33
C LEU A 210 -10.02 37.46 -22.19
N LEU A 211 -8.94 37.57 -21.41
CA LEU A 211 -8.83 38.55 -20.33
C LEU A 211 -8.80 39.99 -20.85
N LEU A 212 -8.11 40.24 -21.97
CA LEU A 212 -8.10 41.54 -22.63
C LEU A 212 -9.51 41.90 -23.13
N ASN A 213 -10.21 40.96 -23.76
CA ASN A 213 -11.59 41.16 -24.21
C ASN A 213 -12.53 41.48 -23.04
N ILE A 214 -12.43 40.77 -21.91
CA ILE A 214 -13.25 41.05 -20.71
C ILE A 214 -12.96 42.46 -20.17
N ARG A 215 -11.68 42.85 -20.10
CA ARG A 215 -11.27 44.19 -19.64
C ARG A 215 -11.79 45.29 -20.57
N ASP A 216 -11.74 45.07 -21.88
CA ASP A 216 -12.25 46.03 -22.87
C ASP A 216 -13.78 46.15 -22.78
N PHE A 217 -14.48 45.03 -22.52
CA PHE A 217 -15.92 45.06 -22.23
C PHE A 217 -16.25 45.87 -20.97
N GLU A 218 -15.54 45.66 -19.85
CA GLU A 218 -15.76 46.42 -18.61
C GLU A 218 -15.49 47.92 -18.77
N ASN A 219 -14.47 48.30 -19.54
CA ASN A 219 -14.18 49.71 -19.84
C ASN A 219 -15.30 50.38 -20.65
N VAL A 220 -15.92 49.68 -21.60
CA VAL A 220 -17.06 50.20 -22.37
C VAL A 220 -18.27 50.43 -21.46
N PHE A 221 -18.56 49.48 -20.56
CA PHE A 221 -19.72 49.57 -19.66
C PHE A 221 -19.51 50.49 -18.44
N SER A 222 -18.28 50.83 -18.08
CA SER A 222 -17.98 51.80 -17.00
C SER A 222 -17.90 53.25 -17.47
N SER A 223 -17.95 53.49 -18.79
CA SER A 223 -17.97 54.83 -19.42
C SER A 223 -19.37 55.34 -19.79
N PHE A 224 -20.43 54.62 -19.38
CA PHE A 224 -21.83 55.05 -19.39
C PHE A 224 -22.30 55.38 -17.96
#